data_AF-A0A8T2FJQ7-F1
#
_entry.id   AF-A0A8T2FJQ7-F1
#
_cell.length_a   1.000
_cell.length_b   1.000
_cell.length_c   1.000
_cell.angle_alpha   90.00
_cell.angle_beta   90.00
_cell.angle_gamma   90.00
#
_symmetry.space_group_name_H-M   'P 1'
#
loop_
_entity.id
_entity.type
_entity.pdbx_description
1 polymer ?
#
loop_
_entity_poly.entity_id
_entity_poly.type
_entity_poly.pdbx_seq_one_letter_code
_entity_poly.pdbx_strand_id
1 'polypeptide(L)'
;MEHIDFNIALDIACRVGADSFTDLVGMLSTSKFFRSLAYNGTVLRQVSLKSFLDNSALINLSSTFRPFFELCLEAQNPTACYLKALRLACRKGRAEDGLALLLTMPSSSLHAQFATALLEVCLGKYHDAMHISAAFLEASSSFEAADAIATTVFHQMIQIGPRRIHSHCNTWHFEVYPSCPLTGCQMHNRCTDCLLYWYSVMFLVLC
;
A
#
# COMPACT_ATOMS: atom_id res chain seq x y z
N MET A 1 29.12 23.38 -23.22
CA MET A 1 27.86 22.69 -22.87
C MET A 1 26.88 23.78 -22.49
N GLU A 2 25.86 23.99 -23.31
CA GLU A 2 24.74 24.84 -22.93
C GLU A 2 24.15 24.29 -21.62
N HIS A 3 24.01 25.17 -20.63
CA HIS A 3 23.47 24.79 -19.34
C HIS A 3 21.99 24.48 -19.52
N ILE A 4 21.64 23.19 -19.47
CA ILE A 4 20.24 22.76 -19.36
C ILE A 4 19.65 23.42 -18.12
N ASP A 5 18.49 24.07 -18.29
CA ASP A 5 17.75 24.67 -17.18
C ASP A 5 17.42 23.62 -16.12
N PHE A 6 17.55 23.99 -14.84
CA PHE A 6 17.36 23.05 -13.74
C PHE A 6 15.94 22.44 -13.74
N ASN A 7 14.91 23.21 -14.07
CA ASN A 7 13.54 22.71 -14.09
C ASN A 7 13.31 21.75 -15.25
N ILE A 8 13.93 21.99 -16.40
CA ILE A 8 13.91 21.04 -17.53
C ILE A 8 14.62 19.75 -17.14
N ALA A 9 15.80 19.84 -16.51
CA ALA A 9 16.52 18.65 -16.06
C ALA A 9 15.75 17.87 -14.98
N LEU A 10 15.01 18.58 -14.11
CA LEU A 10 14.15 17.98 -13.10
C LEU A 10 12.95 17.27 -13.72
N ASP A 11 12.28 17.87 -14.71
CA ASP A 11 11.18 17.24 -15.44
C ASP A 11 11.65 15.97 -16.17
N ILE A 12 12.82 16.01 -16.80
CA ILE A 12 13.45 14.82 -17.39
C ILE A 12 13.67 13.74 -16.31
N ALA A 13 14.21 14.11 -15.15
CA ALA A 13 14.44 13.18 -14.05
C ALA A 13 13.14 12.51 -13.56
N CYS A 14 12.05 13.29 -13.43
CA CYS A 14 10.74 12.76 -13.07
C CYS A 14 10.24 11.74 -14.09
N ARG A 15 10.39 12.02 -15.39
CA ARG A 15 9.97 11.11 -16.47
C ARG A 15 10.82 9.84 -16.52
N VAL A 16 12.14 9.95 -16.30
CA VAL A 16 13.02 8.78 -16.23
C VAL A 16 12.59 7.84 -15.11
N GLY A 17 12.27 8.37 -13.93
CA GLY A 17 11.80 7.58 -12.79
C GLY A 17 10.32 7.17 -12.84
N ALA A 18 9.57 7.53 -13.89
CA ALA A 18 8.13 7.36 -13.93
C ALA A 18 7.71 5.88 -14.04
N ASP A 19 8.51 5.05 -14.72
CA ASP A 19 8.22 3.63 -14.89
C ASP A 19 8.85 2.78 -13.78
N SER A 20 10.12 3.07 -13.44
CA SER A 20 10.82 2.40 -12.34
C SER A 20 11.90 3.27 -11.71
N PHE A 21 12.07 3.14 -10.39
CA PHE A 21 13.21 3.75 -9.70
C PHE A 21 14.58 3.23 -10.18
N THR A 22 14.63 2.04 -10.79
CA THR A 22 15.88 1.47 -11.36
C THR A 22 16.40 2.30 -12.52
N ASP A 23 15.53 3.02 -13.22
CA ASP A 23 15.90 3.82 -14.39
C ASP A 23 16.70 5.07 -13.99
N LEU A 24 16.59 5.48 -12.72
CA LEU A 24 17.42 6.54 -12.14
C LEU A 24 18.88 6.13 -11.90
N VAL A 25 19.23 4.83 -12.01
CA VAL A 25 20.61 4.35 -11.77
C VAL A 25 21.62 5.01 -12.72
N GLY A 26 21.24 5.25 -13.96
CA GLY A 26 22.08 5.98 -14.92
C GLY A 26 22.38 7.41 -14.43
N MET A 27 21.36 8.11 -13.93
CA MET A 27 21.50 9.46 -13.39
C MET A 27 22.41 9.50 -12.15
N LEU A 28 22.27 8.51 -11.27
CA LEU A 28 23.09 8.37 -10.05
C LEU A 28 24.57 8.13 -10.36
N SER A 29 24.88 7.54 -11.52
CA SER A 29 26.23 7.16 -11.94
C SER A 29 26.92 8.20 -12.81
N THR A 30 26.18 9.14 -13.39
CA THR A 30 26.70 10.06 -14.43
C THR A 30 27.43 11.28 -13.85
N SER A 31 26.79 12.03 -12.94
CA SER A 31 27.39 13.25 -12.39
C SER A 31 26.77 13.67 -11.05
N LYS A 32 27.45 14.55 -10.31
CA LYS A 32 26.91 15.13 -9.06
C LYS A 32 25.59 15.87 -9.30
N PHE A 33 25.47 16.55 -10.43
CA PHE A 33 24.26 17.27 -10.82
C PHE A 33 23.08 16.31 -11.00
N PHE A 34 23.23 15.27 -11.84
CA PHE A 34 22.17 14.28 -12.06
C PHE A 34 21.85 13.46 -10.80
N ARG A 35 22.85 13.20 -9.94
CA ARG A 35 22.62 12.60 -8.64
C ARG A 35 21.75 13.50 -7.74
N SER A 36 21.98 14.81 -7.73
CA SER A 36 21.15 15.75 -6.96
C SER A 36 19.72 15.86 -7.50
N LEU A 37 19.52 15.69 -8.81
CA LEU A 37 18.19 15.63 -9.42
C LEU A 37 17.47 14.34 -9.04
N ALA A 38 18.13 13.18 -9.12
CA ALA A 38 17.52 11.89 -8.78
C ALA A 38 17.08 11.82 -7.30
N TYR A 39 17.80 12.48 -6.40
CA TYR A 39 17.42 12.59 -4.98
C TYR A 39 16.59 13.84 -4.65
N ASN A 40 16.14 14.58 -5.66
CA ASN A 40 15.27 15.72 -5.42
C ASN A 40 13.90 15.25 -4.91
N GLY A 41 13.34 15.97 -3.94
CA GLY A 41 12.04 15.62 -3.36
C GLY A 41 10.91 15.49 -4.39
N THR A 42 10.93 16.29 -5.46
CA THR A 42 9.93 16.19 -6.55
C THR A 42 10.02 14.86 -7.28
N VAL A 43 11.24 14.40 -7.60
CA VAL A 43 11.47 13.11 -8.27
C VAL A 43 11.12 11.97 -7.31
N LEU A 44 11.60 12.00 -6.07
CA LEU A 44 11.33 10.97 -5.07
C LEU A 44 9.83 10.83 -4.74
N ARG A 45 9.07 11.91 -4.82
CA ARG A 45 7.61 11.90 -4.64
C ARG A 45 6.87 11.24 -5.80
N GLN A 46 7.40 11.31 -7.02
CA GLN A 46 6.74 10.85 -8.24
C GLN A 46 7.28 9.53 -8.79
N VAL A 47 8.49 9.13 -8.40
CA VAL A 47 9.13 7.91 -8.87
C VAL A 47 8.25 6.69 -8.64
N SER A 48 8.18 5.82 -9.64
CA SER A 48 7.46 4.56 -9.54
C SER A 48 8.17 3.60 -8.60
N LEU A 49 7.42 3.16 -7.59
CA LEU A 49 7.82 2.11 -6.67
C LEU A 49 7.13 0.78 -7.00
N LYS A 50 6.81 0.54 -8.28
CA LYS A 50 6.15 -0.69 -8.72
C LYS A 50 6.85 -1.96 -8.23
N SER A 51 8.19 -2.02 -8.29
CA SER A 51 8.94 -3.18 -7.79
C SER A 51 8.75 -3.41 -6.29
N PHE A 52 8.46 -2.38 -5.49
CA PHE A 52 8.13 -2.51 -4.08
C PHE A 52 6.69 -2.99 -3.86
N LEU A 53 5.77 -2.68 -4.78
CA LEU A 53 4.42 -3.26 -4.78
C LEU A 53 4.45 -4.74 -5.16
N ASP A 54 5.29 -5.12 -6.12
CA ASP A 54 5.47 -6.51 -6.57
C ASP A 54 6.19 -7.36 -5.51
N ASN A 55 7.16 -6.76 -4.80
CA ASN A 55 7.88 -7.37 -3.69
C ASN A 55 7.95 -6.43 -2.49
N SER A 56 6.93 -6.47 -1.63
CA SER A 56 6.83 -5.61 -0.45
C SER A 56 7.81 -5.98 0.66
N ALA A 57 8.54 -7.10 0.56
CA ALA A 57 9.63 -7.39 1.50
C ALA A 57 10.77 -6.36 1.40
N LEU A 58 10.90 -5.67 0.27
CA LEU A 58 11.95 -4.68 0.01
C LEU A 58 11.90 -3.45 0.93
N ILE A 59 10.79 -3.21 1.63
CA ILE A 59 10.67 -2.10 2.59
C ILE A 59 11.21 -2.48 3.97
N ASN A 60 11.58 -3.74 4.21
CA ASN A 60 12.06 -4.19 5.52
C ASN A 60 13.48 -3.72 5.81
N LEU A 61 13.85 -3.71 7.09
CA LEU A 61 15.16 -3.23 7.55
C LEU A 61 16.34 -4.04 6.98
N SER A 62 16.09 -5.28 6.57
CA SER A 62 17.09 -6.16 5.96
C SER A 62 17.34 -5.88 4.47
N SER A 63 16.51 -5.05 3.83
CA SER A 63 16.62 -4.77 2.40
C SER A 63 17.68 -3.71 2.12
N THR A 64 18.50 -3.94 1.10
CA THR A 64 19.46 -2.95 0.59
C THR A 64 18.78 -1.72 0.00
N PHE A 65 17.51 -1.83 -0.42
CA PHE A 65 16.73 -0.73 -0.99
C PHE A 65 16.02 0.12 0.08
N ARG A 66 16.14 -0.25 1.37
CA ARG A 66 15.52 0.45 2.48
C ARG A 66 15.86 1.96 2.54
N PRO A 67 17.13 2.38 2.36
CA PRO A 67 17.47 3.81 2.41
C PRO A 67 16.76 4.62 1.32
N PHE A 68 16.68 4.09 0.10
CA PHE A 68 15.96 4.74 -0.99
C PHE A 68 14.46 4.86 -0.69
N PHE A 69 13.86 3.79 -0.17
CA PHE A 69 12.46 3.82 0.27
C PHE A 69 12.19 4.88 1.35
N GLU A 70 13.12 5.07 2.29
CA GLU A 70 13.00 6.10 3.33
C GLU A 70 13.03 7.52 2.74
N LEU A 71 13.90 7.78 1.76
CA LEU A 71 13.90 9.05 1.03
C LEU A 71 12.58 9.31 0.29
N CYS A 72 12.00 8.29 -0.34
CA CYS A 72 10.68 8.40 -0.96
C CYS A 72 9.57 8.65 0.07
N LEU A 73 9.67 8.05 1.26
CA LEU A 73 8.71 8.26 2.35
C LEU A 73 8.80 9.68 2.91
N GLU A 74 10.01 10.21 3.11
CA GLU A 74 10.24 11.61 3.51
C GLU A 74 9.69 12.60 2.47
N ALA A 75 9.81 12.25 1.18
CA ALA A 75 9.22 13.01 0.07
C ALA A 75 7.70 12.83 -0.09
N GLN A 76 7.03 12.09 0.81
CA GLN A 76 5.58 11.82 0.76
C GLN A 76 5.14 11.13 -0.54
N ASN A 77 5.94 10.19 -1.05
CA ASN A 77 5.54 9.33 -2.15
C ASN A 77 4.32 8.48 -1.74
N PRO A 78 3.19 8.54 -2.47
CA PRO A 78 1.96 7.84 -2.08
C PRO A 78 2.16 6.33 -1.89
N THR A 79 2.93 5.69 -2.78
CA THR A 79 3.20 4.25 -2.69
C THR A 79 4.04 3.91 -1.47
N ALA A 80 5.02 4.77 -1.14
CA ALA A 80 5.82 4.59 0.07
C ALA A 80 4.98 4.74 1.34
N CYS A 81 4.10 5.73 1.40
CA CYS A 81 3.17 5.94 2.52
C CYS A 81 2.23 4.73 2.70
N TYR A 82 1.66 4.22 1.61
CA TYR A 82 0.82 3.02 1.62
C TYR A 82 1.56 1.78 2.17
N LEU A 83 2.72 1.45 1.62
CA LEU A 83 3.51 0.29 2.07
C LEU A 83 3.99 0.45 3.52
N LYS A 84 4.28 1.69 3.93
CA LYS A 84 4.61 2.01 5.32
C LYS A 84 3.43 1.74 6.25
N ALA A 85 2.21 2.12 5.85
CA ALA A 85 1.00 1.87 6.62
C ALA A 85 0.76 0.38 6.82
N LEU A 86 0.87 -0.41 5.74
CA LEU A 86 0.77 -1.87 5.83
C LEU A 86 1.79 -2.46 6.81
N ARG A 87 3.04 -1.98 6.76
CA ARG A 87 4.08 -2.45 7.67
C ARG A 87 3.83 -2.08 9.13
N LEU A 88 3.28 -0.89 9.39
CA LEU A 88 2.90 -0.48 10.74
C LEU A 88 1.84 -1.43 11.31
N ALA A 89 0.79 -1.69 10.54
CA ALA A 89 -0.27 -2.61 10.93
C ALA A 89 0.24 -4.05 11.11
N CYS A 90 0.84 -4.65 10.08
CA CYS A 90 1.08 -6.10 10.04
C CYS A 90 2.30 -6.54 10.86
N ARG A 91 3.37 -5.75 10.87
CA ARG A 91 4.66 -6.15 11.44
C ARG A 91 4.97 -5.50 12.78
N LYS A 92 4.40 -4.33 13.05
CA LYS A 92 4.59 -3.60 14.31
C LYS A 92 3.39 -3.68 15.25
N GLY A 93 2.24 -4.22 14.82
CA GLY A 93 1.01 -4.26 15.61
C GLY A 93 0.46 -2.86 15.91
N ARG A 94 0.79 -1.87 15.08
CA ARG A 94 0.38 -0.46 15.20
C ARG A 94 -0.66 -0.15 14.12
N ALA A 95 -1.79 -0.84 14.15
CA ALA A 95 -2.81 -0.69 13.10
C ALA A 95 -3.45 0.71 13.11
N GLU A 96 -3.59 1.35 14.27
CA GLU A 96 -4.10 2.72 14.40
C GLU A 96 -3.22 3.73 13.66
N ASP A 97 -1.90 3.62 13.81
CA ASP A 97 -0.95 4.47 13.09
C ASP A 97 -0.92 4.18 11.59
N GLY A 98 -1.08 2.90 11.22
CA GLY A 98 -1.22 2.50 9.83
C GLY A 98 -2.47 3.10 9.19
N LEU A 99 -3.61 3.00 9.87
CA LEU A 99 -4.88 3.58 9.45
C LEU A 99 -4.78 5.11 9.33
N ALA A 100 -4.22 5.78 10.34
CA ALA A 100 -4.03 7.23 10.30
C ALA A 100 -3.23 7.67 9.07
N LEU A 101 -2.17 6.92 8.72
CA LEU A 101 -1.39 7.21 7.52
C LEU A 101 -2.20 7.00 6.23
N LEU A 102 -3.01 5.92 6.13
CA LEU A 102 -3.87 5.69 4.97
C LEU A 102 -4.92 6.79 4.78
N LEU A 103 -5.51 7.29 5.88
CA LEU A 103 -6.51 8.36 5.83
C LEU A 103 -5.94 9.71 5.36
N THR A 104 -4.63 9.92 5.44
CA THR A 104 -3.97 11.11 4.87
C THR A 104 -3.72 11.01 3.37
N MET A 105 -3.86 9.82 2.78
CA MET A 105 -3.60 9.59 1.37
C MET A 105 -4.79 9.98 0.49
N PRO A 106 -4.56 10.35 -0.79
CA PRO A 106 -5.63 10.55 -1.74
C PRO A 106 -6.49 9.28 -1.89
N SER A 107 -7.81 9.46 -1.94
CA SER A 107 -8.79 8.38 -2.10
C SER A 107 -8.73 7.67 -3.46
N SER A 108 -7.85 8.06 -4.39
CA SER A 108 -7.76 7.47 -5.73
C SER A 108 -7.12 6.07 -5.77
N SER A 109 -6.41 5.65 -4.72
CA SER A 109 -5.77 4.34 -4.69
C SER A 109 -6.73 3.28 -4.15
N LEU A 110 -7.23 2.40 -5.03
CA LEU A 110 -8.08 1.27 -4.64
C LEU A 110 -7.40 0.32 -3.63
N HIS A 111 -6.07 0.14 -3.74
CA HIS A 111 -5.29 -0.63 -2.78
C HIS A 111 -5.34 0.00 -1.38
N ALA A 112 -5.22 1.34 -1.31
CA ALA A 112 -5.31 2.07 -0.06
C ALA A 112 -6.72 2.02 0.51
N GLN A 113 -7.76 2.19 -0.31
CA GLN A 113 -9.16 2.09 0.14
C GLN A 113 -9.46 0.74 0.76
N PHE A 114 -9.09 -0.36 0.09
CA PHE A 114 -9.30 -1.70 0.62
C PHE A 114 -8.52 -1.91 1.93
N ALA A 115 -7.25 -1.48 1.99
CA ALA A 115 -6.47 -1.56 3.22
C ALA A 115 -7.09 -0.75 4.37
N THR A 116 -7.65 0.43 4.08
CA THR A 116 -8.35 1.27 5.06
C THR A 116 -9.56 0.53 5.62
N ALA A 117 -10.46 0.03 4.76
CA ALA A 117 -11.63 -0.72 5.19
C ALA A 117 -11.25 -1.95 6.04
N LEU A 118 -10.21 -2.68 5.64
CA LEU A 118 -9.69 -3.83 6.39
C LEU A 118 -9.21 -3.44 7.79
N LEU A 119 -8.42 -2.38 7.92
CA LEU A 119 -7.92 -1.93 9.23
C LEU A 119 -9.05 -1.36 10.10
N GLU A 120 -10.03 -0.67 9.52
CA GLU A 120 -11.18 -0.15 10.27
C GLU A 120 -12.03 -1.27 10.89
N VAL A 121 -12.32 -2.34 10.16
CA VAL A 121 -12.99 -3.53 10.74
C VAL A 121 -12.17 -4.11 11.89
N CYS A 122 -10.85 -4.26 11.71
CA CYS A 122 -9.98 -4.84 12.73
C CYS A 122 -9.87 -3.97 14.00
N LEU A 123 -10.13 -2.67 13.88
CA LEU A 123 -10.17 -1.70 14.97
C LEU A 123 -11.59 -1.48 15.52
N GLY A 124 -12.58 -2.27 15.07
CA GLY A 124 -13.96 -2.22 15.57
C GLY A 124 -14.81 -1.09 14.97
N LYS A 125 -14.33 -0.40 13.93
CA LYS A 125 -15.05 0.65 13.22
C LYS A 125 -15.86 0.06 12.06
N TYR A 126 -16.83 -0.79 12.40
CA TYR A 126 -17.57 -1.57 11.42
C TYR A 126 -18.30 -0.71 10.36
N HIS A 127 -19.03 0.32 10.80
CA HIS A 127 -19.84 1.16 9.92
C HIS A 127 -18.99 1.94 8.90
N ASP A 128 -17.91 2.56 9.36
CA ASP A 128 -16.97 3.29 8.50
C ASP A 128 -16.32 2.34 7.48
N ALA A 129 -15.93 1.15 7.94
CA ALA A 129 -15.34 0.14 7.07
C ALA A 129 -16.30 -0.35 5.98
N MET A 130 -17.59 -0.56 6.29
CA MET A 130 -18.59 -0.96 5.30
C MET A 130 -18.80 0.14 4.25
N HIS A 131 -18.83 1.40 4.67
CA HIS A 131 -18.95 2.53 3.74
C HIS A 131 -17.76 2.60 2.78
N ILE A 132 -16.53 2.48 3.28
CA ILE A 132 -15.32 2.49 2.45
C ILE A 132 -15.27 1.25 1.54
N SER A 133 -15.68 0.09 2.05
CA SER A 133 -15.75 -1.15 1.26
C SER A 133 -16.74 -1.07 0.11
N ALA A 134 -17.91 -0.45 0.33
CA ALA A 134 -18.90 -0.22 -0.72
C ALA A 134 -18.33 0.71 -1.80
N ALA A 135 -17.72 1.84 -1.41
CA ALA A 135 -17.08 2.77 -2.34
C ALA A 135 -15.94 2.10 -3.14
N PHE A 136 -15.16 1.21 -2.52
CA PHE A 136 -14.12 0.42 -3.18
C PHE A 136 -14.70 -0.54 -4.24
N LEU A 137 -15.80 -1.23 -3.92
CA LEU A 137 -16.47 -2.13 -4.85
C LEU A 137 -17.10 -1.37 -6.03
N GLU A 138 -17.71 -0.21 -5.77
CA GLU A 138 -18.29 0.65 -6.80
C GLU A 138 -17.23 1.26 -7.74
N ALA A 139 -16.06 1.63 -7.18
CA ALA A 139 -14.95 2.15 -7.96
C ALA A 139 -14.19 1.06 -8.74
N SER A 140 -14.39 -0.22 -8.39
CA SER A 140 -13.81 -1.35 -9.10
C SER A 140 -14.64 -1.68 -10.35
N SER A 141 -13.96 -1.99 -11.46
CA SER A 141 -14.64 -2.27 -12.73
C SER A 141 -15.47 -3.57 -12.71
N SER A 142 -15.06 -4.53 -11.88
CA SER A 142 -15.79 -5.78 -11.65
C SER A 142 -15.42 -6.37 -10.28
N PHE A 143 -16.17 -7.38 -9.85
CA PHE A 143 -15.86 -8.10 -8.61
C PHE A 143 -14.50 -8.82 -8.70
N GLU A 144 -14.18 -9.41 -9.85
CA GLU A 144 -12.89 -10.09 -10.06
C GLU A 144 -11.72 -9.12 -9.95
N ALA A 145 -11.88 -7.89 -10.46
CA ALA A 145 -10.88 -6.84 -10.30
C ALA A 145 -10.71 -6.44 -8.82
N ALA A 146 -11.82 -6.32 -8.08
CA ALA A 146 -11.80 -6.03 -6.65
C ALA A 146 -11.11 -7.15 -5.84
N ASP A 147 -11.44 -8.43 -6.10
CA ASP A 147 -10.80 -9.57 -5.41
C ASP A 147 -9.32 -9.69 -5.77
N ALA A 148 -8.92 -9.35 -7.01
CA ALA A 148 -7.51 -9.30 -7.40
C ALA A 148 -6.74 -8.20 -6.63
N ILE A 149 -7.33 -7.02 -6.45
CA ILE A 149 -6.74 -5.94 -5.64
C ILE A 149 -6.62 -6.39 -4.19
N ALA A 150 -7.71 -6.92 -3.61
CA ALA A 150 -7.71 -7.41 -2.23
C ALA A 150 -6.66 -8.50 -2.00
N THR A 151 -6.54 -9.45 -2.95
CA THR A 151 -5.51 -10.49 -2.94
C THR A 151 -4.11 -9.89 -2.99
N THR A 152 -3.91 -8.87 -3.83
CA THR A 152 -2.61 -8.17 -3.95
C THR A 152 -2.23 -7.49 -2.64
N VAL A 153 -3.16 -6.72 -2.03
CA VAL A 153 -2.94 -6.07 -0.73
C VAL A 153 -2.55 -7.11 0.31
N PHE A 154 -3.27 -8.23 0.37
CA PHE A 154 -3.00 -9.28 1.35
C PHE A 154 -1.66 -9.98 1.10
N HIS A 155 -1.30 -10.24 -0.17
CA HIS A 155 0.00 -10.79 -0.53
C HIS A 155 1.13 -9.84 -0.11
N GLN A 156 0.98 -8.53 -0.29
CA GLN A 156 1.94 -7.53 0.17
C GLN A 156 2.11 -7.58 1.69
N MET A 157 1.02 -7.72 2.46
CA MET A 157 1.08 -7.90 3.91
C MET A 157 1.88 -9.15 4.30
N ILE A 158 1.66 -10.28 3.63
CA ILE A 158 2.42 -11.53 3.86
C ILE A 158 3.91 -11.32 3.57
N GLN A 159 4.25 -10.73 2.42
CA GLN A 159 5.64 -10.48 2.02
C GLN A 159 6.38 -9.55 3.00
N ILE A 160 5.69 -8.57 3.58
CA ILE A 160 6.25 -7.72 4.63
C ILE A 160 6.67 -8.55 5.84
N GLY A 161 6.00 -9.67 6.10
CA GLY A 161 6.31 -10.62 7.16
C GLY A 161 5.63 -10.21 8.47
N PRO A 162 4.33 -10.52 8.64
CA PRO A 162 3.61 -10.24 9.87
C PRO A 162 4.19 -11.10 11.01
N ARG A 163 4.10 -10.61 12.23
CA ARG A 163 4.80 -11.21 13.39
C ARG A 163 3.90 -12.08 14.28
N ARG A 164 2.68 -12.45 13.83
CA ARG A 164 1.69 -13.19 14.63
C ARG A 164 1.56 -12.60 16.04
N ILE A 165 1.36 -11.29 16.10
CA ILE A 165 1.30 -10.53 17.35
C ILE A 165 -0.11 -10.65 17.97
N HIS A 166 -1.10 -11.13 17.20
CA HIS A 166 -2.52 -11.17 17.56
C HIS A 166 -3.03 -9.81 18.04
N SER A 167 -2.44 -8.73 17.51
CA SER A 167 -2.47 -7.38 18.10
C SER A 167 -3.88 -6.79 18.23
N HIS A 168 -4.87 -7.35 17.52
CA HIS A 168 -6.21 -6.78 17.38
C HIS A 168 -7.34 -7.83 17.53
N CYS A 169 -7.06 -9.00 18.10
CA CYS A 169 -8.09 -10.04 18.31
C CYS A 169 -9.24 -9.58 19.22
N ASN A 170 -8.95 -8.67 20.17
CA ASN A 170 -9.94 -8.15 21.11
C ASN A 170 -10.74 -6.96 20.57
N THR A 171 -10.25 -6.29 19.52
CA THR A 171 -10.88 -5.10 18.93
C THR A 171 -11.64 -5.41 17.65
N TRP A 172 -11.35 -6.55 17.02
CA TRP A 172 -12.08 -6.98 15.83
C TRP A 172 -13.55 -7.18 16.15
N HIS A 173 -14.39 -6.50 15.40
CA HIS A 173 -15.83 -6.57 15.57
C HIS A 173 -16.51 -6.56 14.20
N PHE A 174 -17.30 -7.60 13.96
CA PHE A 174 -18.15 -7.71 12.79
C PHE A 174 -19.59 -7.81 13.29
N GLU A 175 -20.32 -6.69 13.23
CA GLU A 175 -21.67 -6.58 13.80
C GLU A 175 -22.67 -7.50 13.10
N VAL A 176 -22.62 -7.51 11.76
CA VAL A 176 -23.53 -8.29 10.92
C VAL A 176 -22.71 -9.24 10.08
N TYR A 177 -22.76 -10.53 10.43
CA TYR A 177 -22.11 -11.55 9.59
C TYR A 177 -22.72 -11.55 8.19
N PRO A 178 -21.89 -11.57 7.13
CA PRO A 178 -22.39 -11.45 5.77
C PRO A 178 -23.19 -12.68 5.38
N SER A 179 -24.41 -12.44 4.88
CA SER A 179 -25.29 -13.48 4.35
C SER A 179 -24.78 -13.93 2.98
N CYS A 180 -23.93 -14.96 2.92
CA CYS A 180 -23.42 -15.48 1.65
C CYS A 180 -24.59 -16.03 0.78
N PRO A 181 -24.89 -15.44 -0.39
CA PRO A 181 -26.01 -15.86 -1.23
C PRO A 181 -25.78 -17.24 -1.87
N LEU A 182 -24.54 -17.73 -1.91
CA LEU A 182 -24.14 -18.95 -2.61
C LEU A 182 -23.91 -20.17 -1.68
N THR A 183 -24.21 -20.08 -0.37
CA THR A 183 -24.01 -21.18 0.61
C THR A 183 -22.68 -21.92 0.39
N GLY A 184 -21.56 -21.20 0.41
CA GLY A 184 -20.25 -21.79 0.11
C GLY A 184 -19.07 -20.82 0.09
N CYS A 185 -19.26 -19.57 0.50
CA CYS A 185 -18.17 -18.60 0.53
C CYS A 185 -17.10 -19.05 1.54
N GLN A 186 -15.86 -19.16 1.08
CA GLN A 186 -14.69 -19.52 1.88
C GLN A 186 -13.51 -18.59 1.53
N MET A 187 -12.37 -18.75 2.21
CA MET A 187 -11.17 -17.95 1.94
C MET A 187 -10.66 -17.99 0.49
N HIS A 188 -11.06 -18.98 -0.32
CA HIS A 188 -10.63 -19.12 -1.72
C HIS A 188 -11.76 -18.86 -2.73
N ASN A 189 -12.98 -18.58 -2.26
CA ASN A 189 -14.14 -18.29 -3.10
C ASN A 189 -15.07 -17.34 -2.36
N ARG A 190 -15.08 -16.06 -2.75
CA ARG A 190 -15.75 -14.98 -2.02
C ARG A 190 -16.81 -14.34 -2.90
N CYS A 191 -17.87 -13.84 -2.30
CA CYS A 191 -18.78 -12.88 -2.94
C CYS A 191 -18.46 -11.46 -2.48
N THR A 192 -19.15 -10.47 -3.06
CA THR A 192 -19.08 -9.05 -2.66
C THR A 192 -19.25 -8.85 -1.16
N ASP A 193 -20.22 -9.55 -0.56
CA ASP A 193 -20.60 -9.34 0.84
C ASP A 193 -19.62 -10.00 1.80
N CYS A 194 -19.01 -11.12 1.40
CA CYS A 194 -18.07 -11.85 2.24
C CYS A 194 -16.60 -11.43 2.05
N LEU A 195 -16.29 -10.59 1.07
CA LEU A 195 -14.92 -10.22 0.70
C LEU A 195 -14.15 -9.66 1.91
N LEU A 196 -14.64 -8.56 2.47
CA LEU A 196 -13.99 -7.87 3.58
C LEU A 196 -13.98 -8.73 4.85
N TYR A 197 -15.05 -9.47 5.11
CA TYR A 197 -15.12 -10.40 6.24
C TYR A 197 -13.98 -11.42 6.21
N TRP A 198 -13.82 -12.15 5.11
CA TRP A 198 -12.79 -13.19 5.02
C TRP A 198 -11.38 -12.61 5.12
N TYR A 199 -11.10 -11.47 4.49
CA TYR A 199 -9.80 -10.83 4.62
C TYR A 199 -9.52 -10.30 6.03
N SER A 200 -10.54 -9.82 6.75
CA SER A 200 -10.41 -9.42 8.16
C SER A 200 -10.06 -10.61 9.06
N VAL A 201 -10.70 -11.77 8.85
CA VAL A 201 -10.37 -13.02 9.56
C VAL A 201 -8.94 -13.44 9.25
N MET A 202 -8.53 -13.39 7.98
CA MET A 202 -7.16 -13.74 7.58
C MET A 202 -6.13 -12.80 8.22
N PHE A 203 -6.42 -11.50 8.29
CA PHE A 203 -5.55 -10.51 8.91
C PHE A 203 -5.30 -10.83 10.40
N LEU A 204 -6.35 -11.18 11.15
CA LEU A 204 -6.24 -11.57 12.57
C LEU A 204 -5.41 -12.83 12.83
N VAL A 205 -5.48 -13.79 11.90
CA VAL A 205 -4.69 -15.02 12.01
C VAL A 205 -3.19 -14.73 11.79
N LEU A 206 -2.87 -13.75 10.95
CA LEU A 206 -1.50 -13.40 10.59
C LEU A 206 -0.85 -12.37 11.52
N CYS A 207 -1.61 -11.37 11.97
CA CYS A 207 -1.11 -10.16 12.63
C CYS A 207 -1.51 -10.09 14.09
#